data_AF-B9SF66-F1
#
_entry.id   AF-B9SF66-F1
#
_cell.length_a   1.000
_cell.length_b   1.000
_cell.length_c   1.000
_cell.angle_alpha   90.00
_cell.angle_beta   90.00
_cell.angle_gamma   90.00
#
_symmetry.space_group_name_H-M   'P 1'
#
loop_
_entity.id
_entity.type
_entity.pdbx_description
1 polymer ?
#
loop_
_entity_poly.entity_id
_entity_poly.type
_entity_poly.pdbx_seq_one_letter_code
_entity_poly.pdbx_strand_id
1 'polypeptide(L)' 'MAIESSYAPEDRLLRAILGIQKNKMKVGDKVAGRHGNKGIISKILPRQDMPYL' A
#
# COMPACT_ATOMS: atom_id res chain seq x y z
N MET A 1 9.76 -4.02 14.37
CA MET A 1 9.41 -2.67 14.84
C MET A 1 10.02 -1.67 13.87
N ALA A 2 9.33 -1.39 12.77
CA ALA A 2 9.79 -0.47 11.72
C ALA A 2 8.56 0.30 11.23
N ILE A 3 7.99 1.10 12.13
CA ILE A 3 6.81 1.92 11.87
C ILE A 3 7.05 3.36 12.32
N GLU A 4 8.26 3.91 12.15
CA GLU A 4 8.54 5.31 12.57
C GLU A 4 9.38 6.15 11.59
N SER A 5 9.62 5.72 10.34
CA SER A 5 10.33 6.53 9.31
C SER A 5 9.39 6.97 8.17
N SER A 6 8.13 7.28 8.50
CA SER A 6 7.18 7.80 7.51
C SER A 6 6.95 9.31 7.58
N TYR A 7 7.51 10.02 8.57
CA TYR A 7 7.10 11.40 8.87
C TYR A 7 8.23 12.38 9.23
N ALA A 8 9.49 12.07 8.96
CA ALA A 8 10.55 13.08 9.08
C ALA A 8 10.53 14.02 7.84
N PRO A 9 10.58 15.35 8.00
CA PRO A 9 10.59 16.28 6.87
C PRO A 9 11.80 16.07 5.94
N GLU A 10 12.96 15.67 6.47
CA GLU A 10 14.15 15.29 5.70
C GLU A 10 13.91 14.12 4.71
N ASP A 11 13.09 13.12 5.08
CA ASP A 11 12.80 11.97 4.21
C ASP A 11 12.06 12.39 2.93
N ARG A 12 11.24 13.44 3.01
CA ARG A 12 10.48 13.94 1.86
C ARG A 12 11.41 14.61 0.83
N LEU A 13 12.38 15.39 1.31
CA LEU A 13 13.34 16.08 0.46
C LEU A 13 14.25 15.09 -0.26
N LEU A 14 14.76 14.09 0.47
CA LEU A 14 15.61 13.03 -0.09
C LEU A 14 14.87 12.22 -1.18
N ARG A 15 13.60 11.88 -0.93
CA ARG A 15 12.75 11.19 -1.92
C ARG A 15 12.52 12.01 -3.19
N ALA A 16 12.33 13.33 -3.05
CA ALA A 16 12.14 14.21 -4.19
C ALA A 16 13.41 14.33 -5.05
N ILE A 17 14.58 14.45 -4.41
CA ILE A 17 15.89 14.51 -5.10
C ILE A 17 16.20 13.18 -5.79
N LEU A 18 15.94 12.04 -5.13
CA LEU A 18 16.22 10.71 -5.67
C LEU A 18 15.10 10.14 -6.57
N GLY A 19 14.01 10.88 -6.76
CA GLY A 19 12.86 10.45 -7.57
C GLY A 19 12.12 9.22 -7.02
N ILE A 20 12.24 8.92 -5.73
CA ILE A 20 11.62 7.72 -5.12
C ILE A 20 10.15 7.99 -4.79
N GLN A 21 9.26 7.35 -5.54
CA GLN A 21 7.82 7.43 -5.30
C GLN A 21 7.32 6.26 -4.44
N LYS A 22 6.56 6.59 -3.38
CA LYS A 22 5.83 5.59 -2.58
C LYS A 22 4.49 5.30 -3.25
N ASN A 23 4.39 4.14 -3.90
CA ASN A 23 3.13 3.69 -4.49
C ASN A 23 2.25 3.04 -3.41
N LYS A 24 1.02 3.54 -3.27
CA LYS A 24 -0.03 2.90 -2.49
C LYS A 24 -0.78 1.90 -3.38
N MET A 25 -1.32 0.83 -2.80
CA MET A 25 -2.19 -0.09 -3.54
C MET A 25 -3.46 0.61 -4.03
N LYS A 26 -3.91 0.23 -5.23
CA LYS A 26 -5.07 0.79 -5.91
C LYS A 26 -5.94 -0.31 -6.52
N VAL A 27 -7.16 0.06 -6.88
CA VAL A 27 -8.03 -0.79 -7.71
C VAL A 27 -7.34 -1.04 -9.05
N GLY A 28 -7.37 -2.29 -9.51
CA GLY A 28 -6.68 -2.72 -10.73
C GLY A 28 -5.29 -3.34 -10.49
N ASP A 29 -4.71 -3.21 -9.29
CA ASP A 29 -3.43 -3.85 -8.98
C ASP A 29 -3.59 -5.38 -8.94
N LYS A 30 -2.59 -6.08 -9.50
CA LYS A 30 -2.52 -7.55 -9.48
C LYS A 30 -1.89 -8.05 -8.18
N VAL A 31 -2.57 -8.98 -7.53
CA VAL A 31 -2.14 -9.60 -6.28
C VAL A 31 -2.06 -11.12 -6.41
N ALA A 32 -1.20 -11.74 -5.63
CA ALA A 32 -1.05 -13.20 -5.59
C ALA A 32 -0.91 -13.69 -4.14
N GLY A 33 -1.57 -14.80 -3.83
CA GLY A 33 -1.44 -15.54 -2.59
C GLY A 33 -0.30 -16.55 -2.64
N ARG A 34 -0.01 -17.18 -1.49
CA ARG A 34 1.13 -18.09 -1.33
C ARG A 34 0.95 -19.49 -1.94
N HIS A 35 -0.26 -19.80 -2.44
CA HIS A 35 -0.63 -21.09 -3.01
C HIS A 35 -1.05 -20.98 -4.50
N GLY A 36 -0.52 -20.01 -5.23
CA GLY A 36 -0.79 -19.84 -6.67
C GLY A 36 -2.10 -19.11 -7.01
N ASN A 37 -2.89 -18.71 -6.02
CA ASN A 37 -4.09 -17.89 -6.23
C ASN A 37 -3.69 -16.49 -6.70
N LYS A 38 -4.09 -16.10 -7.92
CA LYS A 38 -3.86 -14.77 -8.48
C LYS A 38 -5.19 -14.04 -8.65
N GLY A 39 -5.21 -12.74 -8.44
CA GLY A 39 -6.40 -11.90 -8.62
C GLY A 39 -6.06 -10.43 -8.88
N ILE A 40 -7.07 -9.66 -9.27
CA ILE A 40 -6.99 -8.20 -9.41
C ILE A 40 -7.85 -7.58 -8.30
N ILE A 41 -7.37 -6.48 -7.68
CA ILE A 41 -8.17 -5.73 -6.70
C ILE A 41 -9.35 -5.07 -7.43
N SER A 42 -10.59 -5.48 -7.13
CA SER A 42 -11.81 -4.95 -7.76
C SER A 42 -12.34 -3.69 -7.05
N LYS A 43 -12.35 -3.68 -5.71
CA LYS A 43 -12.85 -2.56 -4.90
C LYS A 43 -12.13 -2.49 -3.56
N ILE A 44 -11.87 -1.27 -3.08
CA ILE A 44 -11.39 -1.02 -1.73
C ILE A 44 -12.60 -0.56 -0.91
N LEU A 45 -13.02 -1.38 0.06
CA LEU A 45 -14.13 -1.05 0.95
C LEU A 45 -13.62 -0.38 2.23
N PRO A 46 -14.40 0.54 2.82
CA PRO A 46 -14.11 1.05 4.13
C PRO A 46 -14.38 -0.04 5.19
N ARG A 47 -13.77 0.12 6.37
CA ARG A 47 -13.72 -0.94 7.39
C ARG A 47 -15.09 -1.31 7.95
N GLN A 48 -16.02 -0.36 8.02
CA GLN A 48 -17.39 -0.59 8.49
C GLN A 48 -18.23 -1.48 7.56
N ASP A 49 -17.87 -1.59 6.28
CA ASP A 49 -18.62 -2.40 5.31
C ASP A 49 -18.12 -3.86 5.27
N MET A 50 -17.06 -4.18 6.00
CA MET A 50 -16.50 -5.53 6.04
C MET A 50 -17.24 -6.42 7.04
N PRO A 51 -17.49 -7.70 6.73
CA PRO A 51 -18.02 -8.65 7.69
C PRO A 51 -17.13 -8.77 8.93
N TYR A 52 -17.74 -8.96 10.10
CA TYR A 52 -17.06 -9.13 11.38
C TYR A 52 -17.50 -10.43 12.08
N LEU A 53 -16.71 -10.89 13.07
CA LEU A 53 -16.94 -12.06 13.91
C LEU A 53 -17.09 -11.65 15.37
#